data_AF-A0A930AB73-F1
#
_entry.id   AF-A0A930AB73-F1
#
_cell.length_a   1.000
_cell.length_b   1.000
_cell.length_c   1.000
_cell.angle_alpha   90.00
_cell.angle_beta   90.00
_cell.angle_gamma   90.00
#
_symmetry.space_group_name_H-M   'P 1'
#
loop_
_entity.id
_entity.type
_entity.pdbx_description
1 polymer ?
#
loop_
_entity_poly.entity_id
_entity_poly.type
_entity_poly.pdbx_seq_one_letter_code
_entity_poly.pdbx_strand_id
1 'polypeptide(L)'
;SITDIQDLKGKTVKGQLNTLYDTIIDQIKGVNHGTAMDNYPSLVNDLLNKGCDAITAELPVAEGIVASNPDLTYVTFKEGHGFKADTSVSIAVKKGNTELLDKIQKALNSISEDERQQIMLEAVKRQPAVSK
;
A
#
# COMPACT_ATOMS: atom_id res chain seq x y z
N SER A 1 18.49 11.07 -4.48
CA SER A 1 17.28 10.29 -4.80
C SER A 1 17.34 8.99 -4.01
N ILE A 2 16.20 8.51 -3.53
CA ILE A 2 16.06 7.20 -2.87
C ILE A 2 15.79 6.19 -3.97
N THR A 3 16.63 5.16 -4.08
CA THR A 3 16.51 4.12 -5.12
C THR A 3 16.63 2.70 -4.57
N ASP A 4 16.99 2.58 -3.30
CA ASP A 4 17.03 1.34 -2.53
C ASP A 4 16.28 1.57 -1.21
N ILE A 5 15.54 0.57 -0.71
CA ILE A 5 14.92 0.65 0.62
C ILE A 5 15.96 0.96 1.72
N GLN A 6 17.22 0.55 1.55
CA GLN A 6 18.30 0.81 2.49
C GLN A 6 18.75 2.28 2.54
N ASP A 7 18.37 3.10 1.54
CA ASP A 7 18.60 4.56 1.57
C ASP A 7 17.76 5.24 2.68
N LEU A 8 16.75 4.53 3.22
CA LEU A 8 15.94 4.95 4.36
C LEU A 8 16.58 4.60 5.72
N LYS A 9 17.83 4.12 5.76
CA LYS A 9 18.54 3.88 7.01
C LYS A 9 18.60 5.15 7.87
N GLY A 10 18.29 5.00 9.16
CA GLY A 10 18.24 6.10 10.13
C GLY A 10 17.05 7.04 9.97
N LYS A 11 16.17 6.81 8.99
CA LYS A 11 14.92 7.54 8.81
C LYS A 11 13.82 6.95 9.67
N THR A 12 12.85 7.78 10.04
CA THR A 12 11.63 7.35 10.71
C THR A 12 10.61 6.96 9.66
N VAL A 13 10.26 5.67 9.60
CA VAL A 13 9.29 5.13 8.64
C VAL A 13 8.11 4.55 9.40
N LYS A 14 6.88 4.84 8.95
CA LYS A 14 5.64 4.35 9.57
C LYS A 14 4.77 3.61 8.56
N GLY A 15 4.08 2.56 9.01
CA GLY A 15 3.09 1.83 8.22
C GLY A 15 1.70 1.91 8.84
N GLN A 16 0.74 1.31 8.13
CA GLN A 16 -0.62 1.16 8.64
C GLN A 16 -0.69 -0.02 9.60
N LEU A 17 -1.23 0.20 10.80
CA LEU A 17 -1.39 -0.81 11.85
C LEU A 17 -2.11 -2.05 11.31
N ASN A 18 -1.61 -3.24 11.69
CA ASN A 18 -2.14 -4.54 11.31
C ASN A 18 -2.13 -4.84 9.79
N THR A 19 -1.18 -4.25 9.05
CA THR A 19 -1.01 -4.52 7.62
C THR A 19 0.41 -4.99 7.29
N LEU A 20 0.57 -5.58 6.11
CA LEU A 20 1.90 -5.89 5.55
C LEU A 20 2.77 -4.63 5.42
N TYR A 21 2.17 -3.46 5.19
CA TYR A 21 2.91 -2.21 4.99
C TYR A 21 3.72 -1.81 6.23
N ASP A 22 3.22 -2.11 7.42
CA ASP A 22 3.99 -1.92 8.65
C ASP A 22 5.11 -2.96 8.80
N THR A 23 4.81 -4.23 8.57
CA THR A 23 5.78 -5.31 8.82
C THR A 23 6.97 -5.32 7.86
N ILE A 24 6.81 -4.84 6.62
CA ILE A 24 7.92 -4.77 5.64
C ILE A 24 8.96 -3.71 5.99
N ILE A 25 8.65 -2.75 6.87
CA ILE A 25 9.59 -1.68 7.27
C ILE A 25 10.85 -2.27 7.91
N ASP A 26 10.73 -3.38 8.65
CA ASP A 26 11.84 -4.06 9.31
C ASP A 26 12.88 -4.65 8.33
N GLN A 27 12.59 -4.67 7.02
CA GLN A 27 13.57 -5.01 5.99
C GLN A 27 14.63 -3.91 5.78
N ILE A 28 14.36 -2.68 6.23
CA ILE A 28 15.29 -1.54 6.17
C ILE A 28 16.25 -1.62 7.36
N LYS A 29 17.55 -1.84 7.08
CA LYS A 29 18.55 -1.98 8.15
C LYS A 29 18.79 -0.66 8.87
N GLY A 30 18.54 -0.63 10.17
CA GLY A 30 18.77 0.55 11.01
C GLY A 30 17.76 1.66 10.78
N VAL A 31 16.56 1.33 10.32
CA VAL A 31 15.41 2.24 10.29
C VAL A 31 14.95 2.55 11.71
N ASN A 32 14.42 3.75 11.93
CA ASN A 32 13.59 4.02 13.09
C ASN A 32 12.16 3.63 12.73
N HIS A 33 11.76 2.39 13.06
CA HIS A 33 10.39 1.95 12.83
C HIS A 33 9.46 2.70 13.79
N GLY A 34 8.72 3.68 13.25
CA GLY A 34 7.82 4.51 14.04
C GLY A 34 6.53 3.77 14.39
N THR A 35 5.82 4.23 15.42
CA THR A 35 4.55 3.63 15.83
C THR A 35 3.55 3.63 14.67
N ALA A 36 3.05 2.45 14.33
CA ALA A 36 2.03 2.24 13.32
C ALA A 36 0.76 3.06 13.62
N MET A 37 0.02 3.45 12.57
CA MET A 37 -1.22 4.22 12.70
C MET A 37 -2.40 3.54 12.01
N ASP A 38 -3.61 3.79 12.49
CA ASP A 38 -4.81 3.05 12.05
C ASP A 38 -5.24 3.34 10.61
N ASN A 39 -4.89 4.50 10.05
CA ASN A 39 -5.34 4.92 8.72
C ASN A 39 -4.36 5.87 8.00
N TYR A 40 -4.48 5.94 6.67
CA TYR A 40 -3.64 6.78 5.81
C TYR A 40 -3.77 8.29 6.04
N PRO A 41 -4.96 8.87 6.29
CA PRO A 41 -5.05 10.30 6.65
C PRO A 41 -4.16 10.69 7.83
N SER A 42 -4.12 9.87 8.89
CA SER A 42 -3.23 10.10 10.04
C SER A 42 -1.75 10.00 9.65
N LEU A 43 -1.38 8.98 8.86
CA LEU A 43 -0.01 8.79 8.35
C LEU A 43 0.45 9.98 7.49
N VAL A 44 -0.40 10.45 6.58
CA VAL A 44 -0.10 11.60 5.71
C VAL A 44 0.05 12.87 6.54
N ASN A 45 -0.82 13.09 7.52
CA ASN A 45 -0.69 14.25 8.41
C ASN A 45 0.60 14.22 9.23
N ASP A 46 1.01 13.05 9.72
CA ASP A 46 2.27 12.89 10.44
C ASP A 46 3.48 13.13 9.53
N LEU A 47 3.45 12.65 8.28
CA LEU A 47 4.48 12.92 7.27
C LEU A 47 4.59 14.41 6.94
N LEU A 48 3.47 15.10 6.69
CA LEU A 48 3.44 16.54 6.41
C LEU A 48 3.97 17.38 7.57
N ASN A 49 3.72 16.95 8.82
CA ASN A 49 4.19 17.62 10.03
C ASN A 49 5.59 17.15 10.47
N LYS A 50 6.29 16.35 9.64
CA LYS A 50 7.64 15.84 9.91
C LYS A 50 7.73 14.95 11.16
N GLY A 51 6.64 14.29 11.54
CA GLY A 51 6.60 13.24 12.57
C GLY A 51 7.19 11.91 12.09
N CYS A 52 7.27 11.72 10.77
CA CYS A 52 8.04 10.68 10.11
C CYS A 52 8.66 11.21 8.81
N ASP A 53 9.64 10.48 8.27
CA ASP A 53 10.34 10.80 7.02
C ASP A 53 9.71 10.10 5.79
N ALA A 54 9.05 8.95 6.00
CA ALA A 54 8.39 8.20 4.94
C ALA A 54 7.25 7.33 5.50
N ILE A 55 6.30 7.01 4.63
CA ILE A 55 5.25 6.03 4.90
C ILE A 55 5.26 4.98 3.79
N THR A 56 4.96 3.73 4.15
CA THR A 56 4.78 2.62 3.20
C THR A 56 3.33 2.55 2.74
N ALA A 57 3.10 2.34 1.45
CA ALA A 57 1.75 2.21 0.89
C ALA A 57 1.73 1.34 -0.38
N GLU A 58 0.55 0.86 -0.76
CA GLU A 58 0.30 0.35 -2.11
C GLU A 58 0.38 1.48 -3.13
N LEU A 59 0.78 1.16 -4.37
CA LEU A 59 0.93 2.16 -5.43
C LEU A 59 -0.36 2.99 -5.66
N PRO A 60 -1.58 2.41 -5.81
CA PRO A 60 -2.79 3.22 -6.01
C PRO A 60 -3.09 4.17 -4.84
N VAL A 61 -2.73 3.77 -3.61
CA VAL A 61 -2.89 4.62 -2.43
C VAL A 61 -1.86 5.76 -2.47
N ALA A 62 -0.61 5.46 -2.80
CA ALA A 62 0.44 6.47 -2.94
C ALA A 62 0.11 7.49 -4.04
N GLU A 63 -0.40 7.04 -5.19
CA GLU A 63 -0.86 7.90 -6.29
C GLU A 63 -1.98 8.85 -5.84
N GLY A 64 -2.99 8.33 -5.13
CA GLY A 64 -4.06 9.16 -4.56
C GLY A 64 -3.54 10.18 -3.54
N ILE A 65 -2.58 9.81 -2.70
CA ILE A 65 -1.97 10.72 -1.73
C ILE A 65 -1.23 11.86 -2.43
N VAL A 66 -0.36 11.58 -3.40
CA VAL A 66 0.44 12.61 -4.08
C VAL A 66 -0.41 13.50 -4.98
N ALA A 67 -1.50 12.97 -5.56
CA ALA A 67 -2.45 13.77 -6.33
C ALA A 67 -3.11 14.88 -5.49
N SER A 68 -3.30 14.65 -4.19
CA SER A 68 -3.92 15.62 -3.26
C SER A 68 -2.93 16.38 -2.38
N ASN A 69 -1.65 16.00 -2.39
CA ASN A 69 -0.59 16.59 -1.56
C ASN A 69 0.65 16.84 -2.43
N PRO A 70 0.72 17.99 -3.15
CA PRO A 70 1.77 18.24 -4.14
C PRO A 70 3.19 18.36 -3.56
N ASP A 71 3.32 18.55 -2.24
CA ASP A 71 4.59 18.57 -1.53
C ASP A 71 5.14 17.15 -1.25
N LEU A 72 4.34 16.11 -1.51
CA LEU A 72 4.71 14.72 -1.31
C LEU A 72 4.99 14.05 -2.65
N THR A 73 5.82 13.02 -2.61
CA THR A 73 6.10 12.16 -3.75
C THR A 73 6.25 10.71 -3.27
N TYR A 74 6.04 9.75 -4.17
CA TYR A 74 6.38 8.36 -3.92
C TYR A 74 7.71 8.02 -4.59
N VAL A 75 8.46 7.10 -3.99
CA VAL A 75 9.76 6.67 -4.51
C VAL A 75 9.60 5.34 -5.24
N THR A 76 10.32 5.21 -6.36
CA THR A 76 10.41 3.93 -7.08
C THR A 76 11.81 3.37 -6.85
N PHE A 77 11.86 2.13 -6.36
CA PHE A 77 13.13 1.43 -6.14
C PHE A 77 13.61 0.78 -7.44
N LYS A 78 14.92 0.58 -7.55
CA LYS A 78 15.49 -0.23 -8.63
C LYS A 78 15.02 -1.67 -8.52
N GLU A 79 15.02 -2.39 -9.64
CA GLU A 79 14.70 -3.81 -9.67
C GLU A 79 15.55 -4.59 -8.66
N GLY A 80 14.90 -5.37 -7.79
CA GLY A 80 15.57 -6.13 -6.72
C GLY A 80 15.98 -5.34 -5.47
N HIS A 81 15.78 -4.02 -5.47
CA HIS A 81 16.11 -3.11 -4.35
C HIS A 81 14.88 -2.65 -3.55
N GLY A 82 13.70 -3.15 -3.88
CA GLY A 82 12.45 -2.90 -3.16
C GLY A 82 12.22 -3.84 -1.97
N PHE A 83 11.06 -3.70 -1.34
CA PHE A 83 10.59 -4.62 -0.31
C PHE A 83 10.29 -6.01 -0.91
N LYS A 84 10.58 -7.07 -0.13
CA LYS A 84 10.15 -8.43 -0.43
C LYS A 84 8.84 -8.70 0.29
N ALA A 85 7.75 -8.74 -0.46
CA ALA A 85 6.40 -8.95 0.09
C ALA A 85 5.53 -9.67 -0.94
N ASP A 86 4.60 -10.49 -0.46
CA ASP A 86 3.50 -10.98 -1.29
C ASP A 86 2.42 -9.90 -1.31
N THR A 87 2.28 -9.24 -2.45
CA THR A 87 1.30 -8.17 -2.66
C THR A 87 0.07 -8.66 -3.42
N SER A 88 -0.16 -9.98 -3.46
CA SER A 88 -1.37 -10.54 -4.05
C SER A 88 -2.60 -10.17 -3.21
N VAL A 89 -3.67 -9.76 -3.89
CA VAL A 89 -4.93 -9.41 -3.25
C VAL A 89 -5.91 -10.56 -3.39
N SER A 90 -6.51 -10.98 -2.28
CA SER A 90 -7.41 -12.13 -2.20
C SER A 90 -8.65 -11.82 -1.36
N ILE A 91 -9.74 -12.55 -1.60
CA ILE A 91 -10.95 -12.47 -0.78
C ILE A 91 -10.83 -13.46 0.38
N ALA A 92 -10.75 -12.95 1.60
CA ALA A 92 -10.68 -13.78 2.79
C ALA A 92 -12.05 -14.40 3.12
N VAL A 93 -12.04 -15.69 3.47
CA VAL A 93 -13.23 -16.44 3.94
C VAL A 93 -12.95 -17.08 5.30
N LYS A 94 -14.01 -17.32 6.09
CA LYS A 94 -13.88 -18.03 7.37
C LYS A 94 -13.29 -19.42 7.13
N LYS A 95 -12.24 -19.77 7.89
CA LYS A 95 -11.60 -21.10 7.82
C LYS A 95 -12.65 -22.22 7.95
N GLY A 96 -12.62 -23.16 7.01
CA GLY A 96 -13.57 -24.29 6.93
C GLY A 96 -14.87 -24.00 6.18
N ASN A 97 -15.16 -22.75 5.79
CA ASN A 97 -16.32 -22.42 4.97
C ASN A 97 -16.02 -22.61 3.48
N THR A 98 -15.93 -23.87 3.05
CA THR A 98 -15.63 -24.23 1.65
C THR A 98 -16.77 -23.87 0.69
N GLU A 99 -18.03 -23.91 1.15
CA GLU A 99 -19.17 -23.55 0.31
C GLU A 99 -19.10 -22.09 -0.16
N LEU A 100 -18.78 -21.15 0.74
CA LEU A 100 -18.61 -19.75 0.39
C LEU A 100 -17.36 -19.54 -0.47
N LEU A 101 -16.27 -20.23 -0.16
CA LEU A 101 -15.03 -20.19 -0.95
C LEU A 101 -15.31 -20.57 -2.40
N ASP A 102 -15.96 -21.70 -2.63
CA ASP A 102 -16.24 -22.23 -3.98
C ASP A 102 -17.18 -21.32 -4.76
N LYS A 103 -18.19 -20.74 -4.10
CA LYS A 103 -19.10 -19.75 -4.71
C LYS A 103 -18.36 -18.50 -5.16
N ILE A 104 -17.49 -17.94 -4.31
CA ILE A 104 -16.68 -16.77 -4.64
C ILE A 104 -15.71 -17.11 -5.77
N GLN A 105 -15.00 -18.23 -5.68
CA GLN A 105 -14.05 -18.64 -6.72
C GLN A 105 -14.73 -18.87 -8.07
N LYS A 106 -15.92 -19.48 -8.08
CA LYS A 106 -16.70 -19.67 -9.31
C LYS A 106 -17.13 -18.34 -9.92
N ALA A 107 -17.59 -17.39 -9.10
CA ALA A 107 -17.96 -16.05 -9.57
C ALA A 107 -16.73 -15.32 -10.16
N LEU A 108 -15.59 -15.35 -9.46
CA LEU A 108 -14.34 -14.80 -9.99
C LEU A 108 -13.96 -15.46 -11.32
N ASN A 109 -13.98 -16.80 -11.39
CA ASN A 109 -13.63 -17.54 -12.62
C ASN A 109 -14.54 -17.24 -13.81
N SER A 110 -15.76 -16.72 -13.58
CA SER A 110 -16.64 -16.27 -14.66
C SER A 110 -16.29 -14.90 -15.25
N ILE A 111 -15.39 -14.15 -14.61
CA ILE A 111 -14.91 -12.84 -15.09
C ILE A 111 -13.54 -13.05 -15.73
N SER A 112 -13.41 -12.68 -17.01
CA SER A 112 -12.14 -12.78 -17.75
C SER A 112 -11.08 -11.86 -17.13
N GLU A 113 -9.81 -12.15 -17.42
CA GLU A 113 -8.71 -11.30 -16.95
C GLU A 113 -8.83 -9.87 -17.50
N ASP A 114 -9.14 -9.72 -18.80
CA ASP A 114 -9.36 -8.42 -19.44
C ASP A 114 -10.49 -7.62 -18.76
N GLU A 115 -11.60 -8.29 -18.43
CA GLU A 115 -12.72 -7.63 -17.75
C GLU A 115 -12.35 -7.21 -16.33
N ARG A 116 -11.59 -8.03 -15.59
CA ARG A 116 -11.05 -7.64 -14.27
C ARG A 116 -10.14 -6.43 -14.37
N GLN A 117 -9.25 -6.39 -15.36
CA GLN A 117 -8.37 -5.25 -15.60
C GLN A 117 -9.18 -3.98 -15.91
N GLN A 118 -10.21 -4.09 -16.75
CA GLN A 118 -11.08 -2.96 -17.05
C GLN A 118 -11.84 -2.46 -15.81
N ILE A 119 -12.38 -3.37 -14.98
CA ILE A 119 -13.03 -3.00 -13.71
C ILE A 119 -12.08 -2.25 -12.79
N MET A 120 -10.82 -2.69 -12.69
CA MET A 120 -9.80 -2.02 -11.89
C MET A 120 -9.48 -0.62 -12.43
N LEU A 121 -9.31 -0.46 -13.73
CA LEU A 121 -9.08 0.85 -14.35
C LEU A 121 -10.25 1.81 -14.09
N GLU A 122 -11.48 1.35 -14.20
CA GLU A 122 -12.68 2.15 -13.89
C GLU A 122 -12.81 2.45 -12.38
N ALA A 123 -12.33 1.56 -11.51
CA ALA A 123 -12.27 1.82 -10.08
C ALA A 123 -11.26 2.94 -9.75
N VAL A 124 -10.07 2.91 -10.36
CA VAL A 124 -9.06 3.98 -10.22
C VAL A 124 -9.63 5.32 -10.70
N LYS A 125 -10.32 5.38 -11.84
CA LYS A 125 -10.97 6.61 -12.34
C LYS A 125 -12.05 7.16 -11.40
N ARG A 126 -12.73 6.29 -10.67
CA ARG A 126 -13.80 6.64 -9.72
C ARG A 126 -13.30 6.86 -8.30
N GLN A 127 -12.02 6.62 -8.02
CA GLN A 127 -11.48 7.00 -6.71
C GLN A 127 -11.81 8.48 -6.52
N PRO A 128 -12.42 8.86 -5.39
CA PRO A 128 -12.69 10.26 -5.14
C PRO A 128 -11.35 10.97 -5.26
N ALA A 129 -11.25 11.88 -6.23
CA ALA A 129 -10.31 12.97 -6.08
C ALA A 129 -10.61 13.52 -4.68
N VAL A 130 -9.61 13.58 -3.81
CA VAL A 130 -9.76 14.31 -2.56
C VAL A 130 -9.79 15.79 -2.94
N SER A 131 -10.85 16.18 -3.65
CA SER A 131 -11.18 17.54 -4.01
C SER A 131 -11.71 18.15 -2.74
N LYS A 132 -10.89 19.05 -2.19
CA LYS A 132 -11.33 20.06 -1.22
C LYS A 132 -12.49 20.88 -1.79
#